data_AF-A0A941BUP3-F1
#
_entry.id   AF-A0A941BUP3-F1
#
_cell.length_a   1.000
_cell.length_b   1.000
_cell.length_c   1.000
_cell.angle_alpha   90.00
_cell.angle_beta   90.00
_cell.angle_gamma   90.00
#
_symmetry.space_group_name_H-M   'P 1'
#
loop_
_entity.id
_entity.type
_entity.pdbx_description
1 polymer ?
#
loop_
_entity_poly.entity_id
_entity_poly.type
_entity_poly.pdbx_seq_one_letter_code
_entity_poly.pdbx_strand_id
1 'polypeptide(L)'
;MAPFSRAELALLDAVGQCGDLAEVARRTGTRHGSVERRLDRLDRAVGTPLTLRGGHTARLSAAGSRMLAAGRRFFHQIDLAARTHIFGHGSEAVDAPEVLSIATTEPLPDQVVEDAAATLGLLLSVRHHSPHQAVAELAGYQVDAACTWSLGPPREPVERATRGHHILDDPLWVILPRDHPLAGHDQVSLGDLREENWVSETGPGAEVLVARVFQAAGLPAPARLQVTGASVARGILRRGDAMGLGSPTHPAVLAPSLVRRSLVERPRRTTSLLVDPTIVPRALAARLAALIADSHLRRFAERHRDLLHESWWARWYAEQSGRRPGTDPGAEPSPGMPPGARKLDVEDLHLLRAVARHGSINRAAAVLSISQSALTRRIHRLEQDLGARLLLRSPRGTSLTGPTRRFLRQLDRSEGEFQDAALTCRSVDRTAVPYRPVRRPRQPAPSAT
;
A
#
# COMPACT_ATOMS: atom_id res chain seq x y z
N MET A 1 17.94 18.32 -2.58
CA MET A 1 17.71 18.20 -1.12
C MET A 1 17.01 19.45 -0.67
N ALA A 2 16.05 19.33 0.25
CA ALA A 2 15.39 20.50 0.83
C ALA A 2 16.44 21.52 1.38
N PRO A 3 16.21 22.83 1.20
CA PRO A 3 17.21 23.86 1.46
C PRO A 3 17.59 24.06 2.93
N PHE A 4 16.74 23.63 3.89
CA PHE A 4 17.05 23.71 5.33
C PHE A 4 16.13 22.83 6.21
N SER A 5 16.54 22.62 7.46
CA SER A 5 15.91 21.79 8.52
C SER A 5 14.75 22.47 9.26
N ARG A 6 14.00 21.71 10.08
CA ARG A 6 12.95 22.29 10.96
C ARG A 6 13.51 23.30 11.95
N ALA A 7 14.69 23.03 12.48
CA ALA A 7 15.36 23.91 13.44
C ALA A 7 15.72 25.26 12.79
N GLU A 8 16.01 25.26 11.50
CA GLU A 8 16.28 26.47 10.72
C GLU A 8 14.99 27.20 10.31
N LEU A 9 13.90 26.47 10.00
CA LEU A 9 12.59 27.08 9.81
C LEU A 9 12.12 27.81 11.09
N ALA A 10 12.26 27.18 12.26
CA ALA A 10 11.91 27.78 13.54
C ALA A 10 12.73 29.04 13.84
N LEU A 11 13.99 29.07 13.40
CA LEU A 11 14.86 30.24 13.51
C LEU A 11 14.35 31.41 12.65
N LEU A 12 13.99 31.15 11.39
CA LEU A 12 13.40 32.17 10.50
C LEU A 12 12.06 32.68 11.01
N ASP A 13 11.23 31.79 11.55
CA ASP A 13 9.94 32.17 12.15
C ASP A 13 10.13 33.09 13.35
N ALA A 14 11.05 32.74 14.25
CA ALA A 14 11.39 33.56 15.42
C ALA A 14 11.88 34.95 15.00
N VAL A 15 12.71 35.05 13.96
CA VAL A 15 13.17 36.34 13.40
C VAL A 15 11.98 37.15 12.85
N GLY A 16 11.06 36.51 12.12
CA GLY A 16 9.86 37.16 11.60
C GLY A 16 8.91 37.71 12.67
N GLN A 17 8.88 37.09 13.85
CA GLN A 17 8.01 37.48 14.96
C GLN A 17 8.62 38.51 15.90
N CYS A 18 9.91 38.39 16.23
CA CYS A 18 10.50 39.12 17.38
C CYS A 18 11.38 40.30 16.97
N GLY A 19 12.03 40.24 15.80
CA GLY A 19 12.94 41.30 15.34
C GLY A 19 14.26 41.41 16.09
N ASP A 20 14.31 41.14 17.40
CA ASP A 20 15.50 41.21 18.26
C ASP A 20 16.26 39.86 18.33
N LEU A 21 17.58 39.88 18.10
CA LEU A 21 18.39 38.66 18.02
C LEU A 21 18.62 37.96 19.37
N ALA A 22 18.59 38.69 20.49
CA ALA A 22 18.66 38.10 21.81
C ALA A 22 17.36 37.37 22.17
N GLU A 23 16.22 37.93 21.79
CA GLU A 23 14.93 37.27 21.94
C GLU A 23 14.80 36.03 21.04
N VAL A 24 15.27 36.10 19.79
CA VAL A 24 15.36 34.95 18.88
C VAL A 24 16.21 33.82 19.49
N ALA A 25 17.36 34.17 20.08
CA ALA A 25 18.24 33.22 20.75
C ALA A 25 17.52 32.52 21.92
N ARG A 26 16.83 33.29 22.77
CA ARG A 26 16.02 32.75 23.88
C ARG A 26 14.94 31.78 23.40
N ARG A 27 14.13 32.16 22.41
CA ARG A 27 13.01 31.35 21.92
C ARG A 27 13.43 30.06 21.21
N THR A 28 14.58 30.08 20.57
CA THR A 28 15.10 28.90 19.85
C THR A 28 16.02 28.03 20.70
N GLY A 29 16.24 28.39 21.97
CA GLY A 29 17.13 27.67 22.88
C GLY A 29 18.60 27.72 22.44
N THR A 30 19.02 28.78 21.75
CA THR A 30 20.38 28.94 21.23
C THR A 30 21.12 30.11 21.88
N ARG A 31 22.47 30.08 21.85
CA ARG A 31 23.28 31.23 22.28
C ARG A 31 23.29 32.31 21.19
N HIS A 32 23.30 33.59 21.58
CA HIS A 32 23.23 34.76 20.67
C HIS A 32 24.20 34.67 19.47
N GLY A 33 25.51 34.48 19.70
CA GLY A 33 26.50 34.36 18.61
C GLY A 33 26.37 33.10 17.74
N SER A 34 25.49 32.16 18.10
CA SER A 34 25.15 30.99 17.27
C SER A 34 23.93 31.23 16.38
N VAL A 35 23.11 32.25 16.65
CA VAL A 35 21.98 32.65 15.79
C VAL A 35 22.50 33.20 14.46
N GLU A 36 23.39 34.18 14.51
CA GLU A 36 23.95 34.83 13.31
C GLU A 36 24.65 33.82 12.39
N ARG A 37 25.51 32.95 12.95
CA ARG A 37 26.19 31.90 12.18
C ARG A 37 25.22 30.91 11.52
N ARG A 38 24.07 30.63 12.15
CA ARG A 38 23.03 29.76 11.58
C ARG A 38 22.25 30.49 10.47
N LEU A 39 21.96 31.77 10.64
CA LEU A 39 21.38 32.60 9.58
C LEU A 39 22.33 32.73 8.38
N ASP A 40 23.63 32.90 8.59
CA ASP A 40 24.62 32.93 7.50
C ASP A 40 24.70 31.60 6.75
N ARG A 41 24.56 30.49 7.47
CA ARG A 41 24.50 29.16 6.86
C ARG A 41 23.24 29.02 5.99
N LEU A 42 22.11 29.51 6.46
CA LEU A 42 20.86 29.53 5.71
C LEU A 42 20.98 30.38 4.44
N ASP A 43 21.55 31.58 4.55
CA ASP A 43 21.76 32.47 3.42
C ASP A 43 22.67 31.81 2.37
N ARG A 44 23.73 31.11 2.79
CA ARG A 44 24.60 30.33 1.89
C ARG A 44 23.89 29.11 1.27
N ALA A 45 23.08 28.39 2.05
CA ALA A 45 22.38 27.20 1.58
C ALA A 45 21.32 27.56 0.51
N VAL A 46 20.61 28.67 0.69
CA VAL A 46 19.64 29.17 -0.29
C VAL A 46 20.33 29.96 -1.42
N GLY A 47 21.44 30.63 -1.12
CA GLY A 47 22.22 31.45 -2.05
C GLY A 47 21.73 32.89 -2.20
N THR A 48 20.98 33.41 -1.22
CA THR A 48 20.47 34.80 -1.14
C THR A 48 20.23 35.17 0.33
N PRO A 49 20.36 36.46 0.72
CA PRO A 49 20.03 36.90 2.07
C PRO A 49 18.54 36.70 2.41
N LEU A 50 18.25 35.81 3.36
CA LEU A 50 16.90 35.57 3.88
C LEU A 50 16.51 36.58 4.97
N THR A 51 17.48 37.26 5.55
CA THR A 51 17.27 38.24 6.61
C THR A 51 17.99 39.55 6.32
N LEU A 52 17.35 40.66 6.67
CA LEU A 52 17.93 42.00 6.70
C LEU A 52 18.33 42.29 8.15
N ARG A 53 19.62 42.49 8.40
CA ARG A 53 20.18 42.57 9.76
C ARG A 53 20.77 43.95 10.02
N GLY A 54 20.61 44.46 11.25
CA GLY A 54 21.15 45.73 11.70
C GLY A 54 21.35 45.75 13.21
N GLY A 55 22.59 45.93 13.68
CA GLY A 55 22.92 45.90 15.10
C GLY A 55 22.41 44.62 15.78
N HIS A 56 21.56 44.78 16.80
CA HIS A 56 20.93 43.69 17.55
C HIS A 56 19.60 43.19 16.93
N THR A 57 19.25 43.67 15.74
CA THR A 57 17.96 43.39 15.10
C THR A 57 18.10 42.66 13.76
N ALA A 58 17.11 41.82 13.43
CA ALA A 58 16.97 41.13 12.16
C ALA A 58 15.50 41.03 11.75
N ARG A 59 15.20 41.22 10.46
CA ARG A 59 13.87 41.04 9.88
C ARG A 59 13.96 40.14 8.66
N LEU A 60 12.86 39.49 8.28
CA LEU A 60 12.84 38.68 7.06
C LEU A 60 12.95 39.56 5.81
N SER A 61 13.77 39.14 4.85
CA SER A 61 13.75 39.71 3.51
C SER A 61 12.52 39.21 2.73
N ALA A 62 12.30 39.71 1.51
CA ALA A 62 11.27 39.17 0.63
C ALA A 62 11.54 37.68 0.29
N ALA A 63 12.81 37.32 0.09
CA ALA A 63 13.24 35.93 -0.08
C ALA A 63 13.00 35.10 1.19
N GLY A 64 13.36 35.63 2.36
CA GLY A 64 13.14 34.98 3.66
C GLY A 64 11.66 34.71 3.94
N SER A 65 10.78 35.66 3.63
CA SER A 65 9.33 35.51 3.82
C SER A 65 8.75 34.41 2.91
N ARG A 66 9.17 34.35 1.65
CA ARG A 66 8.78 33.28 0.72
C ARG A 66 9.30 31.92 1.15
N MET A 67 10.55 31.84 1.59
CA MET A 67 11.15 30.60 2.08
C MET A 67 10.51 30.11 3.37
N LEU A 68 10.15 31.00 4.30
CA LEU A 68 9.41 30.64 5.52
C LEU A 68 8.04 30.04 5.19
N ALA A 69 7.30 30.64 4.25
CA ALA A 69 6.00 30.12 3.81
C ALA A 69 6.13 28.75 3.12
N ALA A 70 7.09 28.61 2.21
CA ALA A 70 7.35 27.34 1.51
C ALA A 70 7.81 26.24 2.47
N GLY A 71 8.70 26.55 3.40
CA GLY A 71 9.17 25.61 4.42
C GLY A 71 8.06 25.17 5.38
N ARG A 72 7.19 26.09 5.83
CA ARG A 72 6.01 25.75 6.63
C ARG A 72 5.10 24.75 5.92
N ARG A 73 4.80 25.00 4.63
CA ARG A 73 4.01 24.06 3.81
C ARG A 73 4.69 22.70 3.71
N PHE A 74 5.99 22.67 3.40
CA PHE A 74 6.75 21.43 3.25
C PHE A 74 6.76 20.59 4.54
N PHE A 75 7.11 21.18 5.68
CA PHE A 75 7.15 20.45 6.96
C PHE A 75 5.76 20.09 7.50
N HIS A 76 4.74 20.87 7.16
CA HIS A 76 3.35 20.48 7.41
C HIS A 76 2.95 19.26 6.58
N GLN A 77 3.33 19.20 5.30
CA GLN A 77 3.11 18.02 4.46
C GLN A 77 3.89 16.80 4.97
N ILE A 78 5.11 16.97 5.49
CA ILE A 78 5.83 15.88 6.17
C ILE A 78 5.05 15.40 7.40
N ASP A 79 4.56 16.31 8.25
CA ASP A 79 3.82 15.94 9.47
C ASP A 79 2.51 15.21 9.13
N LEU A 80 1.76 15.69 8.12
CA LEU A 80 0.55 15.05 7.64
C LEU A 80 0.86 13.67 7.03
N ALA A 81 1.81 13.61 6.10
CA ALA A 81 2.18 12.37 5.42
C ALA A 81 2.76 11.33 6.38
N ALA A 82 3.53 11.77 7.39
CA ALA A 82 4.02 10.88 8.43
C ALA A 82 2.89 10.31 9.27
N ARG A 83 1.81 11.05 9.51
CA ARG A 83 0.61 10.52 10.16
C ARG A 83 -0.11 9.57 9.21
N THR A 84 -0.58 10.04 8.07
CA THR A 84 -1.40 9.20 7.16
C THR A 84 -0.68 7.98 6.59
N HIS A 85 0.65 8.01 6.45
CA HIS A 85 1.44 6.94 5.80
C HIS A 85 2.48 6.28 6.71
N ILE A 86 2.67 6.73 7.96
CA ILE A 86 3.57 6.07 8.92
C ILE A 86 2.87 5.85 10.27
N PHE A 87 2.02 6.78 10.75
CA PHE A 87 1.20 6.65 11.96
C PHE A 87 -0.30 6.82 11.76
N GLY A 88 -0.96 5.70 11.54
CA GLY A 88 -2.38 5.58 11.81
C GLY A 88 -2.76 4.31 12.56
N HIS A 89 -1.83 3.41 12.86
CA HIS A 89 -2.23 2.01 12.91
C HIS A 89 -1.77 1.36 14.21
N GLY A 90 -2.66 1.29 15.18
CA GLY A 90 -2.81 0.01 15.85
C GLY A 90 -3.22 -0.99 14.78
N SER A 91 -2.28 -1.72 14.17
CA SER A 91 -2.51 -2.71 13.09
C SER A 91 -3.30 -2.29 11.82
N GLU A 92 -4.11 -1.23 11.80
CA GLU A 92 -5.10 -0.93 10.76
C GLU A 92 -5.12 0.52 10.31
N ALA A 93 -5.41 0.74 9.02
CA ALA A 93 -5.59 2.05 8.43
C ALA A 93 -6.74 2.88 9.01
N VAL A 94 -6.48 4.16 9.27
CA VAL A 94 -7.47 5.16 9.77
C VAL A 94 -8.39 5.64 8.66
N ASP A 95 -7.85 5.81 7.46
CA ASP A 95 -8.58 6.29 6.29
C ASP A 95 -8.63 5.23 5.18
N ALA A 96 -9.76 5.17 4.49
CA ALA A 96 -9.92 4.36 3.28
C ALA A 96 -9.14 4.96 2.11
N PRO A 97 -8.43 4.16 1.30
CA PRO A 97 -7.86 4.65 0.05
C PRO A 97 -8.98 5.07 -0.93
N GLU A 98 -8.75 6.12 -1.70
CA GLU A 98 -9.65 6.52 -2.80
C GLU A 98 -9.53 5.58 -4.00
N VAL A 99 -8.31 5.12 -4.28
CA VAL A 99 -8.01 4.11 -5.31
C VAL A 99 -7.32 2.92 -4.66
N LEU A 100 -7.89 1.72 -4.82
CA LEU A 100 -7.32 0.47 -4.35
C LEU A 100 -6.80 -0.35 -5.53
N SER A 101 -5.50 -0.66 -5.54
CA SER A 101 -4.94 -1.60 -6.51
C SER A 101 -5.16 -3.02 -6.03
N ILE A 102 -5.87 -3.83 -6.83
CA ILE A 102 -6.21 -5.21 -6.47
C ILE A 102 -5.78 -6.17 -7.58
N ALA A 103 -5.07 -7.24 -7.22
CA ALA A 103 -4.81 -8.36 -8.10
C ALA A 103 -5.86 -9.46 -7.90
N THR A 104 -6.40 -10.02 -8.97
CA THR A 104 -7.40 -11.08 -8.90
C THR A 104 -7.05 -12.25 -9.79
N THR A 105 -7.41 -13.46 -9.34
CA THR A 105 -7.20 -14.70 -10.11
C THR A 105 -8.28 -14.94 -11.17
N GLU A 106 -9.42 -14.28 -11.02
CA GLU A 106 -10.48 -14.22 -12.03
C GLU A 106 -10.92 -12.77 -12.22
N PRO A 107 -11.47 -12.42 -13.40
CA PRO A 107 -11.95 -11.08 -13.65
C PRO A 107 -13.09 -10.72 -12.69
N LEU A 108 -12.99 -9.55 -12.03
CA LEU A 108 -14.10 -9.04 -11.25
C LEU A 108 -15.24 -8.62 -12.20
N PRO A 109 -16.50 -8.94 -11.86
CA PRO A 109 -17.67 -8.35 -12.52
C PRO A 109 -17.61 -6.82 -12.53
N ASP A 110 -18.02 -6.18 -13.62
CA ASP A 110 -18.11 -4.71 -13.69
C ASP A 110 -19.00 -4.14 -12.56
N GLN A 111 -20.10 -4.84 -12.24
CA GLN A 111 -20.97 -4.50 -11.10
C GLN A 111 -20.23 -4.41 -9.76
N VAL A 112 -19.20 -5.24 -9.53
CA VAL A 112 -18.41 -5.17 -8.27
C VAL A 112 -17.61 -3.86 -8.22
N VAL A 113 -17.07 -3.43 -9.37
CA VAL A 113 -16.32 -2.18 -9.49
C VAL A 113 -17.24 -0.98 -9.30
N GLU A 114 -18.42 -1.02 -9.92
CA GLU A 114 -19.45 0.03 -9.78
C GLU A 114 -20.00 0.11 -8.35
N ASP A 115 -20.37 -1.02 -7.75
CA ASP A 115 -20.87 -1.08 -6.38
C ASP A 115 -19.80 -0.61 -5.39
N ALA A 116 -18.52 -0.92 -5.62
CA ALA A 116 -17.42 -0.45 -4.78
C ALA A 116 -17.27 1.08 -4.85
N ALA A 117 -17.36 1.67 -6.05
CA ALA A 117 -17.33 3.11 -6.22
C ALA A 117 -18.54 3.78 -5.54
N ALA A 118 -19.74 3.26 -5.77
CA ALA A 118 -20.98 3.86 -5.27
C ALA A 118 -21.18 3.70 -3.76
N THR A 119 -20.84 2.55 -3.18
CA THR A 119 -21.17 2.22 -1.78
C THR A 119 -19.98 2.33 -0.83
N LEU A 120 -18.75 2.17 -1.33
CA LEU A 120 -17.54 2.25 -0.54
C LEU A 120 -16.74 3.53 -0.81
N GLY A 121 -17.10 4.31 -1.84
CA GLY A 121 -16.31 5.46 -2.29
C GLY A 121 -14.94 5.04 -2.82
N LEU A 122 -14.83 3.82 -3.36
CA LEU A 122 -13.57 3.16 -3.69
C LEU A 122 -13.45 2.91 -5.20
N LEU A 123 -12.46 3.52 -5.85
CA LEU A 123 -12.10 3.19 -7.22
C LEU A 123 -11.18 1.96 -7.24
N LEU A 124 -11.58 0.91 -7.95
CA LEU A 124 -10.76 -0.31 -8.07
C LEU A 124 -9.88 -0.26 -9.32
N SER A 125 -8.57 -0.38 -9.13
CA SER A 125 -7.61 -0.66 -10.19
C SER A 125 -7.34 -2.16 -10.22
N VAL A 126 -8.08 -2.89 -11.05
CA VAL A 126 -8.07 -4.36 -11.09
C VAL A 126 -7.00 -4.88 -12.05
N ARG A 127 -6.18 -5.83 -11.60
CA ARG A 127 -5.20 -6.56 -12.41
C ARG A 127 -5.52 -8.04 -12.39
N HIS A 128 -5.49 -8.67 -13.56
CA HIS A 128 -5.77 -10.10 -13.68
C HIS A 128 -4.47 -10.88 -13.87
N HIS A 129 -4.19 -11.79 -12.93
CA HIS A 129 -2.94 -12.55 -12.89
C HIS A 129 -3.19 -14.02 -12.56
N SER A 130 -2.18 -14.88 -12.77
CA SER A 130 -2.25 -16.24 -12.24
C SER A 130 -2.27 -16.23 -10.71
N PRO A 131 -2.81 -17.27 -10.03
CA PRO A 131 -2.92 -17.30 -8.58
C PRO A 131 -1.61 -17.01 -7.84
N HIS A 132 -0.51 -17.62 -8.27
CA HIS A 132 0.81 -17.37 -7.71
C HIS A 132 1.30 -15.91 -7.95
N GLN A 133 1.04 -15.35 -9.14
CA GLN A 133 1.42 -13.97 -9.45
C GLN A 133 0.64 -12.96 -8.61
N ALA A 134 -0.66 -13.14 -8.40
CA ALA A 134 -1.47 -12.23 -7.58
C ALA A 134 -0.93 -12.15 -6.14
N VAL A 135 -0.56 -13.28 -5.55
CA VAL A 135 0.07 -13.33 -4.22
C VAL A 135 1.48 -12.74 -4.25
N ALA A 136 2.26 -12.98 -5.29
CA ALA A 136 3.61 -12.41 -5.43
C ALA A 136 3.60 -10.87 -5.61
N GLU A 137 2.64 -10.32 -6.36
CA GLU A 137 2.46 -8.87 -6.50
C GLU A 137 2.06 -8.23 -5.18
N LEU A 138 1.16 -8.87 -4.43
CA LEU A 138 0.82 -8.47 -3.08
C LEU A 138 2.09 -8.51 -2.20
N ALA A 139 2.80 -9.64 -2.17
CA ALA A 139 4.06 -9.81 -1.43
C ALA A 139 5.10 -8.72 -1.76
N GLY A 140 5.18 -8.33 -3.04
CA GLY A 140 6.09 -7.34 -3.58
C GLY A 140 5.65 -5.89 -3.41
N TYR A 141 4.52 -5.60 -2.75
CA TYR A 141 3.93 -4.26 -2.62
C TYR A 141 3.59 -3.61 -3.97
N GLN A 142 3.26 -4.42 -4.99
CA GLN A 142 2.82 -3.93 -6.30
C GLN A 142 1.31 -3.67 -6.32
N VAL A 143 0.56 -4.37 -5.47
CA VAL A 143 -0.88 -4.17 -5.23
C VAL A 143 -1.15 -4.07 -3.73
N ASP A 144 -2.30 -3.48 -3.39
CA ASP A 144 -2.74 -3.25 -2.01
C ASP A 144 -3.57 -4.42 -1.49
N ALA A 145 -4.23 -5.16 -2.39
CA ALA A 145 -5.03 -6.34 -2.10
C ALA A 145 -4.86 -7.43 -3.17
N ALA A 146 -5.10 -8.68 -2.80
CA ALA A 146 -5.22 -9.80 -3.73
C ALA A 146 -6.45 -10.67 -3.40
N CYS A 147 -7.31 -10.91 -4.38
CA CYS A 147 -8.39 -11.89 -4.28
C CYS A 147 -7.86 -13.23 -4.79
N THR A 148 -7.78 -14.22 -3.91
CA THR A 148 -7.15 -15.53 -4.17
C THR A 148 -7.88 -16.66 -3.44
N TRP A 149 -7.45 -17.91 -3.60
CA TRP A 149 -8.10 -19.07 -2.99
C TRP A 149 -7.11 -20.03 -2.30
N SER A 150 -7.56 -20.81 -1.33
CA SER A 150 -6.73 -21.86 -0.69
C SER A 150 -7.51 -23.17 -0.53
N LEU A 151 -6.79 -24.30 -0.55
CA LEU A 151 -7.33 -25.62 -0.21
C LEU A 151 -6.96 -25.94 1.25
N GLY A 152 -7.77 -25.45 2.19
CA GLY A 152 -7.53 -25.52 3.64
C GLY A 152 -7.19 -24.16 4.27
N PRO A 153 -6.95 -24.12 5.60
CA PRO A 153 -6.66 -22.87 6.31
C PRO A 153 -5.47 -22.16 5.66
N PRO A 154 -5.52 -20.82 5.51
CA PRO A 154 -4.50 -20.06 4.82
C PRO A 154 -3.16 -20.28 5.53
N ARG A 155 -2.26 -21.04 4.91
CA ARG A 155 -0.84 -20.98 5.26
C ARG A 155 -0.36 -19.67 4.70
N GLU A 156 0.00 -18.70 5.54
CA GLU A 156 0.48 -17.38 5.12
C GLU A 156 1.61 -17.55 4.09
N PRO A 157 1.33 -17.42 2.78
CA PRO A 157 2.33 -17.68 1.74
C PRO A 157 3.26 -16.47 1.57
N VAL A 158 3.02 -15.42 2.33
CA VAL A 158 3.59 -14.10 2.14
C VAL A 158 4.48 -13.79 3.34
N GLU A 159 5.76 -13.58 3.08
CA GLU A 159 6.74 -13.10 4.08
C GLU A 159 6.52 -11.60 4.45
N ARG A 160 5.25 -11.20 4.67
CA ARG A 160 4.86 -9.86 5.10
C ARG A 160 3.51 -9.92 5.83
N ALA A 161 3.27 -8.94 6.71
CA ALA A 161 1.98 -8.79 7.37
C ALA A 161 0.88 -8.57 6.32
N THR A 162 -0.01 -9.55 6.18
CA THR A 162 -1.24 -9.45 5.39
C THR A 162 -2.40 -9.85 6.27
N ARG A 163 -3.59 -9.38 5.93
CA ARG A 163 -4.81 -9.83 6.58
C ARG A 163 -5.73 -10.49 5.58
N GLY A 164 -6.14 -11.72 5.87
CA GLY A 164 -7.15 -12.42 5.11
C GLY A 164 -8.55 -12.02 5.56
N HIS A 165 -9.42 -11.81 4.59
CA HIS A 165 -10.86 -11.66 4.79
C HIS A 165 -11.55 -12.75 3.97
N HIS A 166 -12.37 -13.57 4.64
CA HIS A 166 -13.16 -14.61 3.99
C HIS A 166 -14.12 -13.99 2.97
N ILE A 167 -14.20 -14.58 1.78
CA ILE A 167 -15.21 -14.25 0.76
C ILE A 167 -16.21 -15.40 0.67
N LEU A 168 -15.74 -16.63 0.41
CA LEU A 168 -16.61 -17.77 0.16
C LEU A 168 -15.90 -19.10 0.38
N ASP A 169 -16.58 -20.09 0.95
CA ASP A 169 -16.15 -21.49 0.85
C ASP A 169 -16.77 -22.13 -0.38
N ASP A 170 -16.01 -22.14 -1.47
CA ASP A 170 -16.44 -22.46 -2.82
C ASP A 170 -16.26 -23.96 -3.11
N PRO A 171 -17.33 -24.73 -3.31
CA PRO A 171 -17.21 -26.14 -3.60
C PRO A 171 -16.82 -26.41 -5.04
N LEU A 172 -16.11 -27.52 -5.23
CA LEU A 172 -15.64 -27.92 -6.54
C LEU A 172 -16.52 -29.02 -7.15
N TRP A 173 -16.77 -28.90 -8.45
CA TRP A 173 -17.30 -29.97 -9.28
C TRP A 173 -16.19 -30.51 -10.19
N VAL A 174 -16.47 -31.63 -10.85
CA VAL A 174 -15.68 -32.08 -11.99
C VAL A 174 -16.36 -31.71 -13.30
N ILE A 175 -15.56 -31.33 -14.29
CA ILE A 175 -15.94 -31.10 -15.67
C ILE A 175 -15.42 -32.28 -16.49
N LEU A 176 -16.29 -32.98 -17.20
CA LEU A 176 -15.98 -34.15 -18.01
C LEU A 176 -16.65 -34.08 -19.39
N PRO A 177 -16.12 -34.81 -20.39
CA PRO A 177 -16.78 -34.97 -21.69
C PRO A 177 -18.20 -35.53 -21.54
N ARG A 178 -19.14 -35.06 -22.37
CA ARG A 178 -20.54 -35.52 -22.36
C ARG A 178 -20.68 -37.01 -22.64
N ASP A 179 -19.78 -37.58 -23.44
CA ASP A 179 -19.79 -38.99 -23.83
C ASP A 179 -19.05 -39.90 -22.83
N HIS A 180 -18.52 -39.33 -21.74
CA HIS A 180 -17.87 -40.10 -20.69
C HIS A 180 -18.89 -41.01 -19.96
N PRO A 181 -18.56 -42.26 -19.58
CA PRO A 181 -19.52 -43.17 -18.94
C PRO A 181 -20.19 -42.59 -17.69
N LEU A 182 -19.44 -41.83 -16.89
CA LEU A 182 -19.94 -41.19 -15.68
C LEU A 182 -20.70 -39.87 -15.93
N ALA A 183 -20.82 -39.43 -17.18
CA ALA A 183 -21.58 -38.24 -17.55
C ALA A 183 -23.07 -38.36 -17.20
N GLY A 184 -23.64 -39.57 -17.20
CA GLY A 184 -25.06 -39.77 -16.87
C GLY A 184 -25.39 -39.67 -15.37
N HIS A 185 -24.40 -39.77 -14.49
CA HIS A 185 -24.60 -39.78 -13.04
C HIS A 185 -24.72 -38.36 -12.51
N ASP A 186 -25.53 -38.10 -11.47
CA ASP A 186 -25.59 -36.78 -10.83
C ASP A 186 -24.34 -36.47 -9.98
N GLN A 187 -23.77 -37.52 -9.37
CA GLN A 187 -22.58 -37.46 -8.53
C GLN A 187 -21.56 -38.51 -8.95
N VAL A 188 -20.28 -38.17 -8.85
CA VAL A 188 -19.15 -39.04 -9.20
C VAL A 188 -18.09 -38.98 -8.10
N SER A 189 -17.40 -40.08 -7.84
CA SER A 189 -16.30 -40.10 -6.87
C SER A 189 -14.97 -39.77 -7.55
N LEU A 190 -14.03 -39.17 -6.82
CA LEU A 190 -12.66 -38.99 -7.29
C LEU A 190 -11.95 -40.34 -7.52
N GLY A 191 -12.33 -41.37 -6.75
CA GLY A 191 -11.80 -42.72 -6.88
C GLY A 191 -12.07 -43.32 -8.27
N ASP A 192 -13.29 -43.15 -8.78
CA ASP A 192 -13.71 -43.66 -10.11
C ASP A 192 -13.00 -42.94 -11.27
N LEU A 193 -12.53 -41.71 -11.03
CA LEU A 193 -11.90 -40.86 -12.04
C LEU A 193 -10.37 -40.86 -11.97
N ARG A 194 -9.76 -41.72 -11.14
CA ARG A 194 -8.32 -41.65 -10.84
C ARG A 194 -7.41 -41.95 -12.04
N GLU A 195 -7.85 -42.86 -12.91
CA GLU A 195 -7.07 -43.32 -14.08
C GLU A 195 -7.31 -42.48 -15.34
N GLU A 196 -8.17 -41.47 -15.23
CA GLU A 196 -8.56 -40.60 -16.32
C GLU A 196 -7.50 -39.52 -16.63
N ASN A 197 -7.64 -38.88 -17.78
CA ASN A 197 -6.79 -37.74 -18.14
C ASN A 197 -7.26 -36.48 -17.40
N TRP A 198 -6.38 -35.85 -16.65
CA TRP A 198 -6.64 -34.63 -15.89
C TRP A 198 -5.82 -33.45 -16.40
N VAL A 199 -6.44 -32.27 -16.38
CA VAL A 199 -5.75 -30.99 -16.54
C VAL A 199 -5.96 -30.11 -15.31
N SER A 200 -4.89 -29.45 -14.88
CA SER A 200 -4.91 -28.55 -13.72
C SER A 200 -4.08 -27.31 -13.99
N GLU A 201 -4.43 -26.23 -13.30
CA GLU A 201 -3.59 -25.05 -13.13
C GLU A 201 -2.80 -25.12 -11.82
N THR A 202 -1.85 -24.18 -11.67
CA THR A 202 -1.12 -23.95 -10.42
C THR A 202 -1.84 -22.92 -9.55
N GLY A 203 -2.01 -23.25 -8.26
CA GLY A 203 -2.59 -22.41 -7.23
C GLY A 203 -1.60 -21.40 -6.64
N PRO A 204 -2.04 -20.63 -5.62
CA PRO A 204 -1.27 -19.51 -5.09
C PRO A 204 0.07 -19.86 -4.45
N GLY A 205 0.17 -21.02 -3.79
CA GLY A 205 1.41 -21.58 -3.24
C GLY A 205 2.16 -22.47 -4.22
N ALA A 206 1.91 -22.31 -5.53
CA ALA A 206 2.40 -23.17 -6.61
C ALA A 206 1.94 -24.64 -6.50
N GLU A 207 0.90 -24.92 -5.72
CA GLU A 207 0.30 -26.24 -5.61
C GLU A 207 -0.54 -26.59 -6.85
N VAL A 208 -0.62 -27.87 -7.19
CA VAL A 208 -1.47 -28.33 -8.31
C VAL A 208 -2.85 -28.69 -7.77
N LEU A 209 -3.88 -27.92 -8.14
CA LEU A 209 -5.25 -28.02 -7.58
C LEU A 209 -5.79 -29.45 -7.57
N VAL A 210 -5.76 -30.13 -8.73
CA VAL A 210 -6.26 -31.52 -8.85
C VAL A 210 -5.52 -32.46 -7.91
N ALA A 211 -4.18 -32.44 -7.91
CA ALA A 211 -3.38 -33.32 -7.05
C ALA A 211 -3.69 -33.10 -5.56
N ARG A 212 -3.89 -31.84 -5.14
CA ARG A 212 -4.21 -31.48 -3.76
C ARG A 212 -5.60 -31.95 -3.35
N VAL A 213 -6.58 -31.90 -4.26
CA VAL A 213 -7.94 -32.38 -4.01
C VAL A 213 -7.96 -33.90 -3.85
N PHE A 214 -7.25 -34.65 -4.70
CA PHE A 214 -7.08 -36.09 -4.53
C PHE A 214 -6.39 -36.43 -3.21
N GLN A 215 -5.29 -35.74 -2.89
CA GLN A 215 -4.58 -35.92 -1.63
C GLN A 215 -5.47 -35.66 -0.40
N ALA A 216 -6.29 -34.61 -0.43
CA ALA A 216 -7.23 -34.28 0.64
C ALA A 216 -8.32 -35.34 0.82
N ALA A 217 -8.66 -36.06 -0.25
CA ALA A 217 -9.56 -37.22 -0.22
C ALA A 217 -8.88 -38.53 0.20
N GLY A 218 -7.59 -38.51 0.56
CA GLY A 218 -6.83 -39.71 0.91
C GLY A 218 -6.45 -40.58 -0.30
N LEU A 219 -6.55 -40.04 -1.51
CA LEU A 219 -6.23 -40.73 -2.76
C LEU A 219 -4.86 -40.25 -3.29
N PRO A 220 -4.10 -41.10 -3.99
CA PRO A 220 -2.92 -40.65 -4.70
C PRO A 220 -3.33 -39.72 -5.86
N ALA A 221 -2.43 -38.82 -6.24
CA ALA A 221 -2.65 -37.95 -7.39
C ALA A 221 -2.91 -38.77 -8.66
N PRO A 222 -3.74 -38.28 -9.61
CA PRO A 222 -3.99 -38.98 -10.85
C PRO A 222 -2.72 -39.28 -11.62
N ALA A 223 -2.62 -40.46 -12.21
CA ALA A 223 -1.43 -40.88 -12.95
C ALA A 223 -1.20 -40.03 -14.22
N ARG A 224 -2.28 -39.51 -14.82
CA ARG A 224 -2.27 -38.72 -16.06
C ARG A 224 -2.71 -37.29 -15.77
N LEU A 225 -1.81 -36.48 -15.23
CA LEU A 225 -2.09 -35.09 -14.85
C LEU A 225 -1.21 -34.09 -15.63
N GLN A 226 -1.84 -33.26 -16.46
CA GLN A 226 -1.18 -32.17 -17.16
C GLN A 226 -1.34 -30.86 -16.39
N VAL A 227 -0.21 -30.18 -16.12
CA VAL A 227 -0.21 -28.86 -15.47
C VAL A 227 0.08 -27.79 -16.51
N THR A 228 -0.80 -26.78 -16.60
CA THR A 228 -0.68 -25.72 -17.60
C THR A 228 -1.37 -24.43 -17.13
N GLY A 229 -1.25 -23.34 -17.90
CA GLY A 229 -1.96 -22.10 -17.61
C GLY A 229 -3.46 -22.19 -17.88
N ALA A 230 -4.26 -21.39 -17.18
CA ALA A 230 -5.73 -21.42 -17.25
C ALA A 230 -6.29 -21.41 -18.68
N SER A 231 -5.76 -20.57 -19.58
CA SER A 231 -6.22 -20.48 -20.97
C SER A 231 -6.01 -21.79 -21.75
N VAL A 232 -4.87 -22.45 -21.55
CA VAL A 232 -4.57 -23.74 -22.20
C VAL A 232 -5.41 -24.85 -21.58
N ALA A 233 -5.56 -24.86 -20.26
CA ALA A 233 -6.42 -25.82 -19.56
C ALA A 233 -7.87 -25.74 -20.06
N ARG A 234 -8.42 -24.53 -20.22
CA ARG A 234 -9.76 -24.30 -20.78
C ARG A 234 -9.88 -24.81 -22.22
N GLY A 235 -8.82 -24.69 -23.04
CA GLY A 235 -8.78 -25.22 -24.40
C GLY A 235 -8.81 -26.76 -24.44
N ILE A 236 -8.01 -27.41 -23.59
CA ILE A 236 -7.97 -28.87 -23.42
C ILE A 236 -9.34 -29.39 -22.97
N LEU A 237 -9.96 -28.75 -21.97
CA LEU A 237 -11.30 -29.08 -21.51
C LEU A 237 -12.32 -28.98 -22.65
N ARG A 238 -12.36 -27.87 -23.40
CA ARG A 238 -13.33 -27.70 -24.50
C ARG A 238 -13.22 -28.73 -25.61
N ARG A 239 -12.00 -29.23 -25.86
CA ARG A 239 -11.74 -30.31 -26.82
C ARG A 239 -12.18 -31.69 -26.30
N GLY A 240 -12.34 -31.85 -24.99
CA GLY A 240 -12.69 -33.11 -24.34
C GLY A 240 -11.49 -34.04 -24.12
N ASP A 241 -10.26 -33.54 -24.26
CA ASP A 241 -9.03 -34.34 -24.18
C ASP A 241 -8.67 -34.72 -22.72
N ALA A 242 -9.20 -33.96 -21.75
CA ALA A 242 -9.01 -34.20 -20.32
C ALA A 242 -10.19 -33.67 -19.49
N MET A 243 -10.25 -34.09 -18.24
CA MET A 243 -11.15 -33.61 -17.19
C MET A 243 -10.47 -32.53 -16.36
N GLY A 244 -11.27 -31.75 -15.65
CA GLY A 244 -10.75 -30.74 -14.75
C GLY A 244 -11.70 -30.42 -13.62
N LEU A 245 -11.18 -29.75 -12.60
CA LEU A 245 -12.00 -29.21 -11.52
C LEU A 245 -12.49 -27.82 -11.89
N GLY A 246 -13.74 -27.55 -11.55
CA GLY A 246 -14.33 -26.23 -11.69
C GLY A 246 -15.07 -25.83 -10.43
N SER A 247 -15.52 -24.58 -10.43
CA SER A 247 -16.26 -23.97 -9.35
C SER A 247 -17.51 -23.30 -9.92
N PRO A 248 -18.61 -23.30 -9.17
CA PRO A 248 -19.86 -22.72 -9.61
C PRO A 248 -19.93 -21.20 -9.35
N THR A 249 -18.99 -20.64 -8.59
CA THR A 249 -18.93 -19.18 -8.36
C THR A 249 -17.94 -18.47 -9.28
N HIS A 250 -17.22 -19.24 -10.08
CA HIS A 250 -16.24 -18.77 -11.06
C HIS A 250 -16.74 -19.02 -12.48
N PRO A 251 -16.19 -18.33 -13.50
CA PRO A 251 -16.62 -18.54 -14.88
C PRO A 251 -16.44 -20.01 -15.31
N ALA A 252 -17.56 -20.72 -15.46
CA ALA A 252 -17.55 -22.11 -15.89
C ALA A 252 -16.99 -22.25 -17.32
N VAL A 253 -16.21 -23.31 -17.55
CA VAL A 253 -15.89 -23.73 -18.92
C VAL A 253 -17.11 -24.40 -19.51
N LEU A 254 -17.94 -23.61 -20.18
CA LEU A 254 -19.15 -24.10 -20.83
C LEU A 254 -18.86 -24.45 -22.29
N ALA A 255 -19.21 -25.68 -22.67
CA ALA A 255 -19.24 -26.16 -24.06
C ALA A 255 -20.34 -27.23 -24.16
N PRO A 256 -21.04 -27.36 -25.30
CA PRO A 256 -22.03 -28.42 -25.50
C PRO A 256 -21.46 -29.83 -25.28
N SER A 257 -20.18 -30.03 -25.59
CA SER A 257 -19.42 -31.27 -25.42
C SER A 257 -19.06 -31.61 -23.97
N LEU A 258 -19.34 -30.72 -23.02
CA LEU A 258 -18.97 -30.89 -21.61
C LEU A 258 -20.19 -31.02 -20.72
N VAL A 259 -20.03 -31.80 -19.65
CA VAL A 259 -20.95 -31.85 -18.51
C VAL A 259 -20.19 -31.65 -17.22
N ARG A 260 -20.88 -31.12 -16.21
CA ARG A 260 -20.36 -30.91 -14.85
C ARG A 260 -21.07 -31.86 -13.91
N ARG A 261 -20.33 -32.50 -13.00
CA ARG A 261 -20.90 -33.40 -11.98
C ARG A 261 -20.41 -33.08 -10.58
N SER A 262 -21.33 -33.21 -9.63
CA SER A 262 -21.05 -33.06 -8.21
C SER A 262 -20.06 -34.15 -7.77
N LEU A 263 -19.08 -33.80 -6.95
CA LEU A 263 -18.14 -34.77 -6.38
C LEU A 263 -18.67 -35.30 -5.05
N VAL A 264 -18.60 -36.61 -4.83
CA VAL A 264 -19.04 -37.25 -3.57
C VAL A 264 -18.25 -36.71 -2.37
N GLU A 265 -16.96 -36.46 -2.55
CA GLU A 265 -16.03 -35.97 -1.53
C GLU A 265 -16.29 -34.51 -1.13
N ARG A 266 -17.10 -33.79 -1.92
CA ARG A 266 -17.44 -32.37 -1.72
C ARG A 266 -16.22 -31.48 -1.39
N PRO A 267 -15.13 -31.56 -2.18
CA PRO A 267 -13.95 -30.73 -1.93
C PRO A 267 -14.31 -29.25 -2.04
N ARG A 268 -13.67 -28.43 -1.21
CA ARG A 268 -13.89 -26.98 -1.16
C ARG A 268 -12.58 -26.23 -1.23
N ARG A 269 -12.61 -25.07 -1.86
CA ARG A 269 -11.58 -24.05 -1.71
C ARG A 269 -12.15 -22.85 -0.99
N THR A 270 -11.34 -22.17 -0.21
CA THR A 270 -11.74 -20.93 0.46
C THR A 270 -11.24 -19.76 -0.35
N THR A 271 -12.14 -18.96 -0.91
CA THR A 271 -11.80 -17.70 -1.58
C THR A 271 -11.66 -16.61 -0.51
N SER A 272 -10.58 -15.84 -0.56
CA SER A 272 -10.26 -14.80 0.41
C SER A 272 -9.71 -13.55 -0.27
N LEU A 273 -10.02 -12.40 0.33
CA LEU A 273 -9.36 -11.12 0.06
C LEU A 273 -8.18 -10.97 1.02
N LEU A 274 -6.97 -11.06 0.51
CA LEU A 274 -5.76 -10.72 1.25
C LEU A 274 -5.48 -9.23 1.08
N VAL A 275 -5.36 -8.48 2.17
CA VAL A 275 -5.05 -7.05 2.13
C VAL A 275 -3.76 -6.73 2.86
N ASP A 276 -3.11 -5.65 2.44
CA ASP A 276 -2.15 -4.96 3.28
C ASP A 276 -2.93 -4.20 4.39
N PRO A 277 -2.90 -4.65 5.66
CA PRO A 277 -3.67 -4.02 6.73
C PRO A 277 -3.18 -2.60 7.03
N THR A 278 -2.00 -2.22 6.49
CA THR A 278 -1.48 -0.86 6.58
C THR A 278 -2.01 0.09 5.53
N ILE A 279 -2.78 -0.41 4.56
CA ILE A 279 -3.36 0.39 3.49
C ILE A 279 -4.89 0.29 3.51
N VAL A 280 -5.42 -0.89 3.85
CA VAL A 280 -6.85 -1.17 3.80
C VAL A 280 -7.39 -1.36 5.23
N PRO A 281 -8.26 -0.45 5.71
CA PRO A 281 -8.91 -0.61 7.02
C PRO A 281 -9.70 -1.93 7.09
N ARG A 282 -9.78 -2.59 8.25
CA ARG A 282 -10.49 -3.88 8.38
C ARG A 282 -11.95 -3.79 7.97
N ALA A 283 -12.62 -2.71 8.38
CA ALA A 283 -14.01 -2.48 8.03
C ALA A 283 -14.20 -2.35 6.52
N LEU A 284 -13.28 -1.66 5.82
CA LEU A 284 -13.32 -1.54 4.37
C LEU A 284 -13.05 -2.88 3.70
N ALA A 285 -12.01 -3.61 4.12
CA ALA A 285 -11.67 -4.92 3.59
C ALA A 285 -12.82 -5.92 3.78
N ALA A 286 -13.48 -5.91 4.94
CA ALA A 286 -14.65 -6.75 5.20
C ALA A 286 -15.85 -6.39 4.31
N ARG A 287 -16.12 -5.09 4.10
CA ARG A 287 -17.21 -4.64 3.19
C ARG A 287 -16.92 -4.97 1.73
N LEU A 288 -15.68 -4.81 1.28
CA LEU A 288 -15.26 -5.18 -0.07
C LEU A 288 -15.35 -6.70 -0.28
N ALA A 289 -14.89 -7.50 0.69
CA ALA A 289 -15.02 -8.96 0.64
C ALA A 289 -16.49 -9.40 0.56
N ALA A 290 -17.39 -8.77 1.33
CA ALA A 290 -18.83 -9.03 1.27
C ALA A 290 -19.44 -8.70 -0.09
N LEU A 291 -19.09 -7.54 -0.65
CA LEU A 291 -19.56 -7.11 -1.97
C LEU A 291 -19.13 -8.09 -3.07
N ILE A 292 -17.88 -8.58 -3.00
CA ILE A 292 -17.36 -9.62 -3.90
C ILE A 292 -18.15 -10.94 -3.69
N ALA A 293 -18.37 -11.36 -2.44
CA ALA A 293 -19.12 -12.57 -2.10
C ALA A 293 -20.55 -12.53 -2.64
N ASP A 294 -21.28 -11.43 -2.42
CA ASP A 294 -22.65 -11.23 -2.90
C ASP A 294 -22.73 -11.31 -4.42
N SER A 295 -21.73 -10.76 -5.12
CA SER A 295 -21.67 -10.86 -6.58
C SER A 295 -21.45 -12.29 -7.06
N HIS A 296 -20.56 -13.04 -6.41
CA HIS A 296 -20.35 -14.46 -6.71
C HIS A 296 -21.59 -15.31 -6.45
N LEU A 297 -22.29 -15.09 -5.33
CA LEU A 297 -23.52 -15.79 -4.99
C LEU A 297 -24.68 -15.45 -5.93
N ARG A 298 -24.84 -14.18 -6.34
CA ARG A 298 -25.82 -13.79 -7.36
C ARG A 298 -25.57 -14.51 -8.67
N ARG A 299 -24.32 -14.49 -9.17
CA ARG A 299 -23.93 -15.20 -10.40
C ARG A 299 -24.18 -16.70 -10.33
N PHE A 300 -23.92 -17.31 -9.17
CA PHE A 300 -24.24 -18.71 -8.92
C PHE A 300 -25.74 -18.98 -9.10
N ALA A 301 -26.60 -18.22 -8.41
CA ALA A 301 -28.05 -18.41 -8.46
C ALA A 301 -28.64 -18.18 -9.86
N GLU A 302 -28.04 -17.25 -10.63
CA GLU A 302 -28.43 -16.97 -12.01
C GLU A 302 -28.03 -18.08 -12.98
N ARG A 303 -26.78 -18.57 -12.88
CA ARG A 303 -26.18 -19.48 -13.89
C ARG A 303 -26.34 -20.95 -13.56
N HIS A 304 -26.58 -21.29 -12.29
CA HIS A 304 -26.59 -22.65 -11.78
C HIS A 304 -27.86 -22.95 -10.99
N ARG A 305 -28.98 -22.41 -11.44
CA ARG A 305 -30.31 -22.65 -10.84
C ARG A 305 -30.67 -24.13 -10.79
N ASP A 306 -30.18 -24.92 -11.75
CA ASP A 306 -30.32 -26.38 -11.77
C ASP A 306 -29.70 -27.04 -10.53
N LEU A 307 -28.55 -26.56 -10.05
CA LEU A 307 -27.93 -27.10 -8.84
C LEU A 307 -28.72 -26.78 -7.58
N LEU A 308 -29.50 -25.69 -7.55
CA LEU A 308 -30.33 -25.36 -6.40
C LEU A 308 -31.46 -26.38 -6.17
N HIS A 309 -31.74 -27.28 -7.11
CA HIS A 309 -32.64 -28.41 -6.89
C HIS A 309 -32.00 -29.53 -6.05
N GLU A 310 -30.66 -29.63 -6.02
CA GLU A 310 -29.95 -30.53 -5.13
C GLU A 310 -29.94 -29.96 -3.71
N SER A 311 -30.45 -30.72 -2.74
CA SER A 311 -30.59 -30.29 -1.34
C SER A 311 -29.28 -29.81 -0.70
N TRP A 312 -28.15 -30.35 -1.15
CA TRP A 312 -26.83 -29.96 -0.64
C TRP A 312 -26.40 -28.58 -1.14
N TRP A 313 -26.57 -28.30 -2.43
CA TRP A 313 -26.23 -27.00 -3.03
C TRP A 313 -27.16 -25.89 -2.54
N ALA A 314 -28.46 -26.19 -2.38
CA ALA A 314 -29.41 -25.25 -1.79
C ALA A 314 -29.01 -24.88 -0.35
N ARG A 315 -28.61 -25.87 0.46
CA ARG A 315 -28.14 -25.64 1.84
C ARG A 315 -26.85 -24.84 1.87
N TRP A 316 -25.88 -25.22 1.04
CA TRP A 316 -24.62 -24.47 0.90
C TRP A 316 -24.89 -23.01 0.52
N TYR A 317 -25.74 -22.76 -0.46
CA TYR A 317 -26.09 -21.40 -0.90
C TYR A 317 -26.72 -20.59 0.24
N ALA A 318 -27.66 -21.18 0.99
CA ALA A 318 -28.27 -20.55 2.15
C ALA A 318 -27.26 -20.26 3.28
N GLU A 319 -26.34 -21.20 3.55
CA GLU A 319 -25.27 -21.03 4.53
C GLU A 319 -24.34 -19.87 4.16
N GLN A 320 -23.89 -19.79 2.91
CA GLN A 320 -23.00 -18.72 2.44
C GLN A 320 -23.72 -17.37 2.41
N SER A 321 -24.98 -17.33 1.95
CA SER A 321 -25.79 -16.11 1.89
C SER A 321 -26.16 -15.57 3.29
N GLY A 322 -26.22 -16.45 4.29
CA GLY A 322 -26.50 -16.09 5.67
C GLY A 322 -25.29 -15.62 6.48
N ARG A 323 -24.06 -15.79 5.98
CA ARG A 323 -22.84 -15.34 6.69
C ARG A 323 -22.73 -13.82 6.65
N ARG A 324 -22.65 -13.20 7.83
CA ARG A 324 -22.36 -11.76 7.96
C ARG A 324 -20.84 -11.51 7.90
N PRO A 325 -20.38 -10.46 7.20
CA PRO A 325 -18.97 -10.10 7.18
C PRO A 325 -18.50 -9.65 8.57
N GLY A 326 -17.44 -10.27 9.09
CA GLY A 326 -16.70 -9.75 10.26
C GLY A 326 -16.44 -10.70 11.43
N THR A 327 -16.96 -11.93 11.44
CA THR A 327 -16.67 -12.89 12.53
C THR A 327 -15.40 -13.69 12.23
N ASP A 328 -14.24 -13.09 12.44
CA ASP A 328 -12.98 -13.82 12.54
C ASP A 328 -12.53 -13.83 14.02
N PRO A 329 -12.48 -15.00 14.69
CA PRO A 329 -12.20 -15.12 16.11
C PRO A 329 -10.68 -15.08 16.36
N GLY A 330 -10.11 -13.89 16.43
CA GLY A 330 -8.69 -13.75 16.79
C GLY A 330 -8.09 -12.42 16.39
N ALA A 331 -8.40 -11.35 17.14
CA ALA A 331 -7.63 -10.12 17.07
C ALA A 331 -7.68 -9.42 18.43
N GLU A 332 -6.60 -9.51 19.20
CA GLU A 332 -6.39 -8.61 20.33
C GLU A 332 -6.22 -7.17 19.81
N PRO A 333 -6.78 -6.17 20.49
CA PRO A 333 -6.56 -4.78 20.15
C PRO A 333 -5.14 -4.36 20.54
N SER A 334 -4.40 -3.74 19.61
CA SER A 334 -3.12 -3.09 19.90
C SER A 334 -3.25 -1.57 19.99
N PRO A 335 -2.44 -0.91 20.84
CA PRO A 335 -2.75 0.39 21.44
C PRO A 335 -2.53 1.57 20.49
N GLY A 336 -3.33 2.63 20.68
CA GLY A 336 -3.17 3.92 20.03
C GLY A 336 -1.91 4.68 20.49
N MET A 337 -1.48 5.64 19.67
CA MET A 337 -0.26 6.43 19.86
C MET A 337 -0.28 7.25 21.17
N PRO A 338 0.82 7.32 21.95
CA PRO A 338 0.95 8.28 23.03
C PRO A 338 1.13 9.71 22.49
N PRO A 339 0.57 10.74 23.14
CA PRO A 339 0.78 12.13 22.76
C PRO A 339 2.24 12.54 22.99
N GLY A 340 3.01 12.77 21.91
CA GLY A 340 4.40 13.23 21.98
C GLY A 340 5.35 12.80 20.85
N ALA A 341 4.88 12.10 19.81
CA ALA A 341 5.73 11.58 18.73
C ALA A 341 6.63 12.64 18.08
N ARG A 342 7.92 12.32 17.95
CA ARG A 342 8.94 13.22 17.38
C ARG A 342 8.62 13.53 15.92
N LYS A 343 8.76 14.81 15.54
CA LYS A 343 8.56 15.25 14.14
C LYS A 343 9.75 14.89 13.26
N LEU A 344 9.48 14.30 12.09
CA LEU A 344 10.47 13.93 11.08
C LEU A 344 11.14 15.16 10.45
N ASP A 345 12.46 15.13 10.29
CA ASP A 345 13.24 16.18 9.63
C ASP A 345 13.83 15.71 8.28
N VAL A 346 14.38 16.65 7.50
CA VAL A 346 14.89 16.38 6.14
C VAL A 346 16.01 15.34 6.14
N GLU A 347 16.88 15.35 7.15
CA GLU A 347 17.94 14.36 7.30
C GLU A 347 17.40 12.94 7.45
N ASP A 348 16.27 12.76 8.12
CA ASP A 348 15.64 11.46 8.31
C ASP A 348 15.05 10.95 6.98
N LEU A 349 14.55 11.84 6.12
CA LEU A 349 14.14 11.50 4.76
C LEU A 349 15.32 11.05 3.89
N HIS A 350 16.45 11.76 3.97
CA HIS A 350 17.67 11.40 3.22
C HIS A 350 18.20 10.03 3.61
N LEU A 351 18.20 9.74 4.91
CA LEU A 351 18.59 8.46 5.48
C LEU A 351 17.76 7.30 4.92
N LEU A 352 16.43 7.44 4.94
CA LEU A 352 15.50 6.44 4.41
C LEU A 352 15.67 6.25 2.90
N ARG A 353 15.82 7.35 2.14
CA ARG A 353 16.07 7.29 0.69
C ARG A 353 17.39 6.61 0.35
N ALA A 354 18.45 6.85 1.13
CA ALA A 354 19.74 6.19 0.92
C ALA A 354 19.63 4.68 1.13
N VAL A 355 18.94 4.25 2.20
CA VAL A 355 18.66 2.81 2.43
C VAL A 355 17.84 2.22 1.29
N ALA A 356 16.82 2.94 0.81
CA ALA A 356 15.99 2.50 -0.32
C ALA A 356 16.81 2.30 -1.61
N ARG A 357 17.65 3.28 -1.96
CA ARG A 357 18.46 3.27 -3.18
C ARG A 357 19.53 2.18 -3.17
N HIS A 358 20.14 1.95 -2.01
CA HIS A 358 21.27 1.03 -1.90
C HIS A 358 20.89 -0.34 -1.35
N GLY A 359 19.64 -0.60 -0.99
CA GLY A 359 19.15 -1.92 -0.56
C GLY A 359 19.90 -2.54 0.63
N SER A 360 20.70 -1.75 1.35
CA SER A 360 21.63 -2.20 2.39
C SER A 360 21.98 -1.04 3.31
N ILE A 361 21.85 -1.27 4.61
CA ILE A 361 22.25 -0.31 5.64
C ILE A 361 23.75 -0.01 5.55
N ASN A 362 24.60 -1.02 5.30
CA ASN A 362 26.04 -0.81 5.23
C ASN A 362 26.41 0.09 4.04
N ARG A 363 25.89 -0.21 2.85
CA ARG A 363 26.13 0.62 1.66
C ARG A 363 25.55 2.03 1.81
N ALA A 364 24.35 2.15 2.39
CA ALA A 364 23.75 3.45 2.66
C ALA A 364 24.58 4.27 3.65
N ALA A 365 25.13 3.66 4.71
CA ALA A 365 25.99 4.33 5.67
C ALA A 365 27.27 4.86 5.02
N ALA A 366 27.90 4.06 4.15
CA ALA A 366 29.09 4.46 3.40
C ALA A 366 28.82 5.68 2.50
N VAL A 367 27.72 5.69 1.75
CA VAL A 367 27.33 6.83 0.90
C VAL A 367 27.00 8.07 1.72
N LEU A 368 26.37 7.89 2.88
CA LEU A 368 26.06 8.98 3.81
C LEU A 368 27.28 9.44 4.62
N SER A 369 28.45 8.82 4.47
CA SER A 369 29.67 9.11 5.24
C SER A 369 29.46 9.06 6.76
N ILE A 370 28.63 8.12 7.23
CA ILE A 370 28.40 7.85 8.66
C ILE A 370 28.68 6.39 8.96
N SER A 371 28.92 6.06 10.24
CA SER A 371 29.08 4.65 10.62
C SER A 371 27.77 3.89 10.47
N GLN A 372 27.86 2.59 10.12
CA GLN A 372 26.70 1.69 10.06
C GLN A 372 25.93 1.67 11.40
N SER A 373 26.65 1.69 12.53
CA SER A 373 26.05 1.72 13.86
C SER A 373 25.32 3.03 14.16
N ALA A 374 25.81 4.17 13.64
CA ALA A 374 25.10 5.45 13.75
C ALA A 374 23.80 5.45 12.93
N LEU A 375 23.86 4.98 11.67
CA LEU A 375 22.68 4.83 10.81
C LEU A 375 21.64 3.91 11.47
N THR A 376 22.05 2.74 11.94
CA THR A 376 21.17 1.75 12.59
C THR A 376 20.48 2.33 13.83
N ARG A 377 21.24 2.99 14.72
CA ARG A 377 20.67 3.64 15.90
C ARG A 377 19.68 4.74 15.54
N ARG A 378 19.97 5.52 14.50
CA ARG A 378 19.10 6.62 14.05
C ARG A 378 17.80 6.08 13.45
N ILE A 379 17.84 5.02 12.64
CA ILE A 379 16.65 4.31 12.15
C ILE A 379 15.85 3.75 13.32
N HIS A 380 16.51 3.05 14.25
CA HIS A 380 15.81 2.44 15.38
C HIS A 380 15.11 3.47 16.26
N ARG A 381 15.78 4.59 16.54
CA ARG A 381 15.18 5.71 17.27
C ARG A 381 14.02 6.31 16.51
N LEU A 382 14.16 6.50 15.19
CA LEU A 382 13.03 6.92 14.36
C LEU A 382 11.88 5.93 14.52
N GLU A 383 12.07 4.63 14.29
CA GLU A 383 11.02 3.62 14.45
C GLU A 383 10.35 3.64 15.83
N GLN A 384 11.11 3.91 16.90
CA GLN A 384 10.60 4.03 18.27
C GLN A 384 9.78 5.31 18.47
N ASP A 385 10.32 6.46 18.07
CA ASP A 385 9.69 7.78 18.25
C ASP A 385 8.39 7.91 17.47
N LEU A 386 8.34 7.16 16.38
CA LEU A 386 7.26 7.01 15.44
C LEU A 386 6.29 5.90 15.91
N GLY A 387 6.81 4.81 16.47
CA GLY A 387 6.00 3.65 16.85
C GLY A 387 5.63 2.78 15.65
N ALA A 388 6.44 2.81 14.59
CA ALA A 388 6.25 2.03 13.38
C ALA A 388 7.57 1.54 12.78
N ARG A 389 7.55 0.35 12.15
CA ARG A 389 8.67 -0.15 11.36
C ARG A 389 8.79 0.63 10.05
N LEU A 390 9.99 1.13 9.76
CA LEU A 390 10.27 1.87 8.54
C LEU A 390 10.98 1.01 7.50
N LEU A 391 11.71 -0.02 7.95
CA LEU A 391 12.51 -0.91 7.12
C LEU A 391 12.08 -2.38 7.25
N LEU A 392 12.16 -3.10 6.13
CA LEU A 392 12.09 -4.56 6.02
C LEU A 392 13.50 -5.13 5.89
N ARG A 393 13.81 -6.15 6.66
CA ARG A 393 15.06 -6.90 6.58
C ARG A 393 14.77 -8.30 6.03
N SER A 394 15.52 -8.72 5.03
CA SER A 394 15.44 -10.07 4.46
C SER A 394 16.85 -10.62 4.20
N PRO A 395 16.98 -11.94 3.92
CA PRO A 395 18.27 -12.52 3.51
C PRO A 395 18.87 -11.85 2.26
N ARG A 396 18.04 -11.20 1.44
CA ARG A 396 18.45 -10.49 0.21
C ARG A 396 18.82 -9.02 0.43
N GLY A 397 18.66 -8.48 1.64
CA GLY A 397 19.05 -7.11 1.97
C GLY A 397 18.04 -6.35 2.83
N THR A 398 18.09 -5.02 2.76
CA THR A 398 17.21 -4.12 3.52
C THR A 398 16.45 -3.21 2.57
N SER A 399 15.13 -3.09 2.76
CA SER A 399 14.29 -2.22 1.94
C SER A 399 13.32 -1.42 2.81
N LEU A 400 12.68 -0.39 2.25
CA LEU A 400 11.64 0.36 2.96
C LEU A 400 10.34 -0.45 3.06
N THR A 401 9.55 -0.24 4.12
CA THR A 401 8.15 -0.69 4.18
C THR A 401 7.29 0.01 3.13
N GLY A 402 6.18 -0.61 2.71
CA GLY A 402 5.22 -0.02 1.75
C GLY A 402 4.76 1.38 2.15
N PRO A 403 4.31 1.59 3.41
CA PRO A 403 3.90 2.91 3.89
C PRO A 403 5.04 3.93 3.84
N THR A 404 6.26 3.56 4.24
CA THR A 404 7.46 4.42 4.13
C THR A 404 7.82 4.75 2.67
N ARG A 405 7.65 3.81 1.73
CA ARG A 405 7.86 4.07 0.29
C ARG A 405 6.83 5.04 -0.27
N ARG A 406 5.55 4.85 0.06
CA ARG A 406 4.45 5.73 -0.37
C ARG A 406 4.64 7.14 0.18
N PHE A 407 4.95 7.23 1.47
CA PHE A 407 5.36 8.45 2.15
C PHE A 407 6.45 9.20 1.38
N LEU A 408 7.58 8.54 1.08
CA LEU A 408 8.69 9.21 0.37
C LEU A 408 8.32 9.63 -1.06
N ARG A 409 7.58 8.79 -1.81
CA ARG A 409 7.12 9.12 -3.17
C ARG A 409 6.19 10.34 -3.18
N GLN A 410 5.29 10.45 -2.22
CA GLN A 410 4.38 11.58 -2.12
C GLN A 410 5.12 12.88 -1.79
N LEU A 411 6.13 12.79 -0.93
CA LEU A 411 6.94 13.96 -0.56
C LEU A 411 7.81 14.49 -1.69
N ASP A 412 8.09 13.71 -2.74
CA ASP A 412 8.91 14.18 -3.87
C ASP A 412 8.30 15.43 -4.54
N ARG A 413 6.96 15.54 -4.61
CA ARG A 413 6.28 16.73 -5.15
C ARG A 413 6.45 17.96 -4.27
N SER A 414 6.14 17.84 -2.97
CA SER A 414 6.25 18.95 -2.03
C SER A 414 7.70 19.40 -1.80
N GLU A 415 8.66 18.49 -1.92
CA GLU A 415 10.08 18.85 -1.88
C GLU A 415 10.51 19.63 -3.14
N GLY A 416 10.00 19.26 -4.31
CA GLY A 416 10.22 20.01 -5.56
C GLY A 416 9.76 21.46 -5.44
N GLU A 417 8.54 21.70 -4.98
CA GLU A 417 8.01 23.05 -4.74
C GLU A 417 8.88 23.87 -3.77
N PHE A 418 9.41 23.22 -2.72
CA PHE A 418 10.28 23.88 -1.75
C PHE A 418 11.65 24.24 -2.34
N GLN A 419 12.18 23.39 -3.24
CA GLN A 419 13.41 23.66 -3.98
C GLN A 419 13.21 24.78 -5.03
N ASP A 420 12.07 24.78 -5.72
CA ASP A 420 11.71 25.80 -6.71
C ASP A 420 11.55 27.18 -6.07
N ALA A 421 11.00 27.25 -4.86
CA ALA A 421 10.94 28.48 -4.09
C ALA A 421 12.35 29.05 -3.81
N ALA A 422 13.32 28.19 -3.48
CA ALA A 422 14.70 28.60 -3.27
C ALA A 422 15.38 29.07 -4.57
N LEU A 423 15.15 28.38 -5.68
CA LEU A 423 15.65 28.76 -7.01
C LEU A 423 15.07 30.11 -7.46
N THR A 424 13.77 30.31 -7.30
CA THR A 424 13.08 31.55 -7.65
C THR A 424 13.65 32.74 -6.87
N CYS A 425 13.91 32.57 -5.57
CA CYS A 425 14.48 33.64 -4.74
C CYS A 425 15.87 34.10 -5.23
N ARG A 426 16.70 33.18 -5.74
CA ARG A 426 18.00 33.52 -6.35
C ARG A 426 17.88 34.33 -7.64
N SER A 427 16.83 34.07 -8.43
CA SER A 427 16.62 34.75 -9.72
C SER A 427 16.13 36.20 -9.56
N VAL A 428 15.25 36.45 -8.60
CA VAL A 428 14.66 37.78 -8.35
C VAL A 428 15.71 38.77 -7.82
N ASP A 429 16.62 38.32 -6.96
CA ASP A 429 17.68 39.16 -6.38
C ASP A 429 18.72 39.63 -7.42
N ARG A 430 18.94 38.85 -8.49
CA ARG A 430 19.83 39.23 -9.59
C ARG A 430 19.28 40.38 -10.45
N THR A 431 17.97 40.62 -10.40
CA THR A 431 17.29 41.69 -11.14
C THR A 431 16.99 42.93 -10.29
N ALA A 432 17.28 42.89 -8.98
CA ALA A 432 17.07 44.01 -8.09
C ALA A 432 18.19 45.05 -8.26
N VAL A 433 17.87 46.20 -8.86
CA VAL A 433 18.75 47.39 -8.87
C VAL A 433 18.99 47.81 -7.41
N PRO A 434 20.25 48.05 -6.98
CA PRO A 434 20.53 48.44 -5.60
C PRO A 434 19.80 49.74 -5.25
N TYR A 435 19.05 49.71 -4.15
CA TYR A 435 18.37 50.87 -3.59
C TYR A 435 19.38 51.98 -3.26
N ARG A 436 19.35 53.09 -4.02
CA ARG A 436 20.01 54.34 -3.63
C ARG A 436 19.07 55.09 -2.68
N PRO A 437 19.45 55.37 -1.43
CA PRO A 437 18.61 56.17 -0.54
C PRO A 437 18.41 57.56 -1.14
N VAL A 438 17.15 57.98 -1.26
CA VAL A 438 16.78 59.34 -1.67
C VAL A 438 17.29 60.31 -0.61
N ARG A 439 18.28 61.16 -0.93
CA ARG A 439 18.68 62.28 -0.07
C ARG A 439 17.49 63.23 0.05
N ARG A 440 16.97 63.42 1.26
CA ARG A 440 15.97 64.47 1.53
C ARG A 440 16.57 65.84 1.14
N PRO A 441 15.84 66.70 0.41
CA PRO A 441 16.28 68.07 0.19
C PRO A 441 16.39 68.80 1.54
N ARG A 442 17.51 69.52 1.75
CA ARG A 442 17.69 70.40 2.91
C ARG A 442 16.59 71.47 2.87
N GLN A 443 15.81 71.57 3.94
CA GLN A 443 14.92 72.72 4.16
C GLN A 443 15.77 74.00 4.28
N PRO A 444 15.41 75.10 3.61
CA PRO A 444 16.06 76.38 3.84
C PRO A 444 15.73 76.89 5.25
N ALA A 445 16.74 77.46 5.92
CA ALA A 445 16.62 78.00 7.27
C ALA A 445 15.60 79.15 7.33
N PRO A 446 14.87 79.31 8.45
CA PRO A 446 13.93 80.42 8.60
C PRO A 446 14.68 81.74 8.71
N SER A 447 14.25 82.72 7.91
CA SER A 447 14.71 84.11 7.98
C SER A 447 14.31 84.71 9.32
N ALA A 448 15.30 85.17 10.11
CA ALA A 448 15.07 85.95 11.30
C ALA A 448 14.61 87.36 10.91
N THR A 449 13.55 87.85 11.57
CA THR A 449 13.22 89.28 11.67
C THR A 449 13.44 89.70 13.09
#